data_AF-A0A2E3QV57-F1
#
_entry.id   AF-A0A2E3QV57-F1
#
_cell.length_a   1.000
_cell.length_b   1.000
_cell.length_c   1.000
_cell.angle_alpha   90.00
_cell.angle_beta   90.00
_cell.angle_gamma   90.00
#
_symmetry.space_group_name_H-M   'P 1'
#
loop_
_entity.id
_entity.type
_entity.pdbx_description
1 polymer ?
#
loop_
_entity_poly.entity_id
_entity_poly.type
_entity_poly.pdbx_seq_one_letter_code
_entity_poly.pdbx_strand_id
1 'polypeptide(L)'
;MTRSSQFFRRAGLAVLIGLGVSAADAQPRGLDARLDRLTDGLTLSTQQTASLDALATEYAEADRADLWAAAAEVSAVLTDAQIDQLQQARTARRSERGARSGEGRQGRRGDRATRGDRQDRTAREGRQERGSRQGRADRPTLTDEQRDALRAIRSDVRAQAEALAYQLRDGAISDEAFLAQTRALREEGVRRSAEVLPADVAAERAERQASRDAAQAAREQALGLTAAQKQQMEARRLDRVRNAPEPLDMRPYLDADGRLDRQAFREAQRAQRETMREARGERDDVLTEDQKDIAFVYSALAGGRDGQGRRGRGHRGGRGR
;
A
#
# COMPACT_ATOMS: atom_id res chain seq x y z
N MET A 1 -0.20 -23.84 25.90
CA MET A 1 -0.12 -22.38 26.13
C MET A 1 1.02 -21.82 25.28
N THR A 2 0.75 -21.16 24.13
CA THR A 2 1.70 -20.30 23.35
C THR A 2 1.11 -19.92 21.97
N ARG A 3 -0.10 -19.36 21.90
CA ARG A 3 -0.70 -18.88 20.64
C ARG A 3 -1.50 -17.60 20.88
N SER A 4 -0.83 -16.45 21.08
CA SER A 4 -1.55 -15.17 21.03
C SER A 4 -0.71 -13.92 20.70
N SER A 5 0.63 -13.96 20.70
CA SER A 5 1.46 -12.75 20.56
C SER A 5 1.84 -12.35 19.11
N GLN A 6 1.43 -13.09 18.08
CA GLN A 6 2.07 -13.02 16.76
C GLN A 6 1.43 -12.09 15.72
N PHE A 7 0.38 -11.33 16.02
CA PHE A 7 -0.33 -10.57 14.97
C PHE A 7 0.22 -9.16 14.69
N PHE A 8 1.02 -8.55 15.57
CA PHE A 8 1.37 -7.12 15.45
C PHE A 8 2.86 -6.75 15.31
N ARG A 9 3.80 -7.71 15.29
CA ARG A 9 5.23 -7.48 14.89
C ARG A 9 5.42 -7.09 13.40
N ARG A 10 4.33 -6.76 12.69
CA ARG A 10 4.21 -6.85 11.22
C ARG A 10 4.62 -5.61 10.44
N ALA A 11 4.77 -4.44 11.05
CA ALA A 11 4.87 -3.19 10.28
C ALA A 11 6.31 -2.71 9.99
N GLY A 12 7.27 -2.98 10.89
CA GLY A 12 8.69 -2.66 10.68
C GLY A 12 9.41 -3.74 9.87
N LEU A 13 9.21 -5.00 10.25
CA LEU A 13 9.84 -6.17 9.61
C LEU A 13 9.34 -6.44 8.19
N ALA A 14 8.06 -6.16 7.89
CA ALA A 14 7.50 -6.39 6.54
C ALA A 14 8.06 -5.43 5.47
N VAL A 15 8.57 -4.26 5.88
CA VAL A 15 9.27 -3.33 4.97
C VAL A 15 10.66 -3.87 4.60
N LEU A 16 11.29 -4.64 5.49
CA LEU A 16 12.59 -5.27 5.25
C LEU A 16 12.48 -6.62 4.51
N ILE A 17 11.46 -7.42 4.82
CA ILE A 17 11.31 -8.78 4.25
C ILE A 17 10.63 -8.77 2.85
N GLY A 18 10.09 -7.63 2.39
CA GLY A 18 9.49 -7.57 1.06
C GLY A 18 8.29 -8.52 0.87
N LEU A 19 7.63 -8.93 1.97
CA LEU A 19 6.41 -9.73 1.94
C LEU A 19 5.22 -8.85 1.52
N GLY A 20 5.21 -8.49 0.24
CA GLY A 20 4.19 -7.67 -0.39
C GLY A 20 2.82 -8.34 -0.34
N VAL A 21 1.88 -7.68 0.32
CA VAL A 21 0.44 -7.88 0.14
C VAL A 21 0.12 -7.69 -1.34
N SER A 22 -0.55 -8.67 -1.93
CA SER A 22 -1.00 -8.67 -3.32
C SER A 22 -1.97 -7.51 -3.57
N ALA A 23 -1.46 -6.39 -4.08
CA ALA A 23 -2.30 -5.49 -4.85
C ALA A 23 -2.53 -6.16 -6.21
N ALA A 24 -3.80 -6.34 -6.57
CA ALA A 24 -4.14 -6.75 -7.92
C ALA A 24 -3.82 -5.58 -8.84
N ASP A 25 -2.87 -5.79 -9.75
CA ASP A 25 -2.54 -4.85 -10.81
C ASP A 25 -3.73 -4.82 -11.79
N ALA A 26 -4.63 -3.89 -11.57
CA ALA A 26 -5.49 -3.40 -12.63
C ALA A 26 -4.67 -2.29 -13.32
N GLN A 27 -4.03 -2.61 -14.45
CA GLN A 27 -3.36 -1.61 -15.29
C GLN A 27 -4.32 -0.42 -15.51
N PRO A 28 -3.94 0.81 -15.11
CA PRO A 28 -4.70 1.98 -15.49
C PRO A 28 -4.53 2.24 -16.99
N ARG A 29 -5.54 2.90 -17.58
CA ARG A 29 -5.52 3.56 -18.89
C ARG A 29 -4.19 4.32 -19.11
N GLY A 30 -3.77 4.48 -20.38
CA GLY A 30 -2.50 5.07 -20.81
C GLY A 30 -2.15 6.40 -20.14
N LEU A 31 -0.87 6.81 -20.23
CA LEU A 31 -0.34 7.97 -19.49
C LEU A 31 -1.17 9.25 -19.71
N ASP A 32 -1.64 9.47 -20.93
CA ASP A 32 -2.57 10.54 -21.33
C ASP A 32 -3.71 10.78 -20.32
N ALA A 33 -4.55 9.76 -20.09
CA ALA A 33 -5.67 9.85 -19.15
C ALA A 33 -5.23 10.03 -17.68
N ARG A 34 -3.96 9.81 -17.35
CA ARG A 34 -3.40 10.07 -16.02
C ARG A 34 -2.92 11.51 -15.91
N LEU A 35 -2.31 12.05 -16.96
CA LEU A 35 -1.91 13.45 -17.07
C LEU A 35 -3.13 14.37 -17.04
N ASP A 36 -4.16 14.09 -17.83
CA ASP A 36 -5.44 14.82 -17.80
C ASP A 36 -6.00 14.97 -16.39
N ARG A 37 -5.93 13.89 -15.60
CA ARG A 37 -6.44 13.89 -14.22
C ARG A 37 -5.50 14.53 -13.22
N LEU A 38 -4.21 14.50 -13.50
CA LEU A 38 -3.21 15.18 -12.69
C LEU A 38 -3.34 16.69 -12.87
N THR A 39 -3.55 17.15 -14.10
CA THR A 39 -3.58 18.58 -14.46
C THR A 39 -4.98 19.19 -14.45
N ASP A 40 -6.01 18.42 -14.14
CA ASP A 40 -7.40 18.88 -13.97
C ASP A 40 -7.47 20.08 -13.00
N GLY A 41 -7.86 21.24 -13.51
CA GLY A 41 -7.96 22.49 -12.75
C GLY A 41 -6.67 23.32 -12.67
N LEU A 42 -5.60 22.92 -13.34
CA LEU A 42 -4.41 23.77 -13.55
C LEU A 42 -4.58 24.66 -14.78
N THR A 43 -4.08 25.88 -14.70
CA THR A 43 -3.86 26.72 -15.88
C THR A 43 -2.48 26.39 -16.45
N LEU A 44 -2.45 25.76 -17.63
CA LEU A 44 -1.23 25.40 -18.34
C LEU A 44 -0.97 26.36 -19.50
N SER A 45 0.30 26.65 -19.78
CA SER A 45 0.67 27.36 -21.02
C SER A 45 0.55 26.41 -22.22
N THR A 46 0.43 26.97 -23.44
CA THR A 46 0.42 26.18 -24.68
C THR A 46 1.67 25.29 -24.80
N GLN A 47 2.82 25.80 -24.36
CA GLN A 47 4.07 25.05 -24.36
C GLN A 47 4.02 23.87 -23.37
N GLN A 48 3.51 24.09 -22.16
CA GLN A 48 3.36 23.01 -21.17
C GLN A 48 2.41 21.93 -21.66
N THR A 49 1.26 22.29 -22.24
CA THR A 49 0.31 21.32 -22.82
C THR A 49 0.99 20.49 -23.90
N ALA A 50 1.69 21.11 -24.85
CA ALA A 50 2.38 20.40 -25.92
C ALA A 50 3.48 19.46 -25.37
N SER A 51 4.22 19.88 -24.34
CA SER A 51 5.20 19.02 -23.67
C SER A 51 4.54 17.82 -22.99
N LEU A 52 3.42 18.00 -22.29
CA LEU A 52 2.70 16.89 -21.65
C LEU A 52 2.10 15.91 -22.66
N ASP A 53 1.57 16.40 -23.79
CA ASP A 53 1.04 15.56 -24.88
C ASP A 53 2.16 14.72 -25.54
N ALA A 54 3.34 15.29 -25.70
CA ALA A 54 4.52 14.58 -26.17
C ALA A 54 4.92 13.46 -25.19
N LEU A 55 4.96 13.76 -23.89
CA LEU A 55 5.23 12.75 -22.85
C LEU A 55 4.16 11.64 -22.84
N ALA A 56 2.89 11.99 -23.01
CA ALA A 56 1.80 11.01 -23.09
C ALA A 56 2.00 10.03 -24.25
N THR A 57 2.55 10.50 -25.35
CA THR A 57 2.87 9.71 -26.54
C THR A 57 4.12 8.84 -26.34
N GLU A 58 5.18 9.42 -25.79
CA GLU A 58 6.45 8.72 -25.51
C GLU A 58 6.24 7.55 -24.53
N TYR A 59 5.45 7.78 -23.48
CA TYR A 59 5.17 6.83 -22.41
C TYR A 59 3.79 6.16 -22.57
N ALA A 60 3.30 6.01 -23.80
CA ALA A 60 1.98 5.43 -24.07
C ALA A 60 1.84 4.00 -23.53
N GLU A 61 2.90 3.21 -23.63
CA GLU A 61 2.99 1.82 -23.17
C GLU A 61 3.72 1.67 -21.82
N ALA A 62 3.90 2.79 -21.10
CA ALA A 62 4.69 2.85 -19.89
C ALA A 62 4.27 1.81 -18.85
N ASP A 63 5.27 1.04 -18.41
CA ASP A 63 5.14 0.13 -17.29
C ASP A 63 5.31 0.89 -15.96
N ARG A 64 5.46 0.16 -14.85
CA ARG A 64 5.57 0.77 -13.53
C ARG A 64 6.90 1.51 -13.31
N ALA A 65 8.00 1.04 -13.91
CA ALA A 65 9.31 1.65 -13.82
C ALA A 65 9.33 2.95 -14.64
N ASP A 66 8.76 2.93 -15.84
CA ASP A 66 8.67 4.09 -16.74
C ASP A 66 7.93 5.27 -16.11
N LEU A 67 6.92 5.01 -15.26
CA LEU A 67 6.19 6.06 -14.54
C LEU A 67 7.07 6.92 -13.63
N TRP A 68 8.22 6.42 -13.16
CA TRP A 68 9.15 7.24 -12.39
C TRP A 68 9.88 8.25 -13.27
N ALA A 69 10.29 7.84 -14.47
CA ALA A 69 10.90 8.74 -15.46
C ALA A 69 9.87 9.79 -15.91
N ALA A 70 8.67 9.34 -16.30
CA ALA A 70 7.57 10.24 -16.64
C ALA A 70 7.24 11.23 -15.50
N ALA A 71 7.30 10.80 -14.24
CA ALA A 71 7.08 11.70 -13.11
C ALA A 71 8.15 12.79 -12.98
N ALA A 72 9.42 12.46 -13.23
CA ALA A 72 10.50 13.44 -13.21
C ALA A 72 10.33 14.49 -14.32
N GLU A 73 9.99 14.04 -15.53
CA GLU A 73 9.78 14.92 -16.68
C GLU A 73 8.54 15.80 -16.52
N VAL A 74 7.43 15.25 -16.03
CA VAL A 74 6.23 16.03 -15.71
C VAL A 74 6.52 17.07 -14.62
N SER A 75 7.29 16.70 -13.60
CA SER A 75 7.69 17.64 -12.54
C SER A 75 8.54 18.79 -13.07
N ALA A 76 9.34 18.57 -14.13
CA ALA A 76 10.14 19.61 -14.78
C ALA A 76 9.31 20.52 -15.72
N VAL A 77 8.20 20.00 -16.26
CA VAL A 77 7.27 20.78 -17.11
C VAL A 77 6.37 21.69 -16.28
N LEU A 78 5.93 21.21 -15.11
CA LEU A 78 5.10 21.98 -14.18
C LEU A 78 5.96 22.95 -13.36
N THR A 79 5.36 24.07 -12.98
CA THR A 79 5.99 25.02 -12.04
C THR A 79 5.76 24.58 -10.60
N ASP A 80 6.65 24.98 -9.69
CA ASP A 80 6.53 24.71 -8.25
C ASP A 80 5.15 25.13 -7.71
N ALA A 81 4.65 26.30 -8.11
CA ALA A 81 3.33 26.80 -7.71
C ALA A 81 2.17 25.90 -8.20
N GLN A 82 2.28 25.32 -9.40
CA GLN A 82 1.29 24.36 -9.90
C GLN A 82 1.37 23.05 -9.13
N ILE A 83 2.57 22.57 -8.79
CA ILE A 83 2.77 21.36 -7.98
C ILE A 83 2.20 21.57 -6.57
N ASP A 84 2.49 22.70 -5.93
CA ASP A 84 1.92 23.11 -4.65
C ASP A 84 0.38 23.13 -4.67
N GLN A 85 -0.20 23.69 -5.73
CA GLN A 85 -1.66 23.70 -5.92
C GLN A 85 -2.22 22.26 -5.95
N LEU A 86 -1.55 21.33 -6.65
CA LEU A 86 -1.95 19.92 -6.68
C LEU A 86 -1.82 19.26 -5.30
N GLN A 87 -0.75 19.55 -4.56
CA GLN A 87 -0.54 19.04 -3.21
C GLN A 87 -1.61 19.54 -2.23
N GLN A 88 -1.94 20.83 -2.29
CA GLN A 88 -3.00 21.45 -1.49
C GLN A 88 -4.38 20.85 -1.82
N ALA A 89 -4.70 20.71 -3.11
CA ALA A 89 -5.95 20.09 -3.56
C ALA A 89 -6.08 18.64 -3.06
N ARG A 90 -4.99 17.88 -3.04
CA ARG A 90 -4.97 16.51 -2.49
C ARG A 90 -5.20 16.50 -0.98
N THR A 91 -4.58 17.41 -0.25
CA THR A 91 -4.71 17.53 1.20
C THR A 91 -6.13 17.96 1.60
N ALA A 92 -6.74 18.90 0.87
CA ALA A 92 -8.14 19.28 1.03
C ALA A 92 -9.09 18.08 0.81
N ARG A 93 -8.88 17.30 -0.27
CA ARG A 93 -9.67 16.09 -0.51
C ARG A 93 -9.51 15.03 0.59
N ARG A 94 -8.34 14.92 1.20
CA ARG A 94 -8.07 13.99 2.32
C ARG A 94 -8.75 14.44 3.61
N SER A 95 -8.67 15.72 3.95
CA SER A 95 -9.31 16.26 5.17
C SER A 95 -10.83 16.16 5.09
N GLU A 96 -11.44 16.45 3.94
CA GLU A 96 -12.88 16.23 3.71
C GLU A 96 -13.29 14.76 3.88
N ARG A 97 -12.48 13.81 3.39
CA ARG A 97 -12.75 12.38 3.55
C ARG A 97 -12.59 11.94 5.01
N GLY A 98 -11.62 12.50 5.72
CA GLY A 98 -11.44 12.29 7.16
C GLY A 98 -12.65 12.76 7.96
N ALA A 99 -13.12 13.99 7.71
CA ALA A 99 -14.30 14.57 8.34
C ALA A 99 -15.58 13.76 8.08
N ARG A 100 -15.84 13.39 6.81
CA ARG A 100 -17.02 12.57 6.45
C ARG A 100 -16.98 11.15 7.02
N SER A 101 -15.79 10.61 7.30
CA SER A 101 -15.65 9.29 7.95
C SER A 101 -15.87 9.35 9.47
N GLY A 102 -15.70 10.53 10.09
CA GLY A 102 -16.01 10.79 11.49
C GLY A 102 -17.50 11.00 11.76
N GLU A 103 -18.20 11.66 10.83
CA GLU A 103 -19.63 12.02 11.01
C GLU A 103 -20.62 10.93 10.55
N GLY A 104 -20.19 9.97 9.72
CA GLY A 104 -21.07 8.93 9.17
C GLY A 104 -21.51 7.80 10.11
N ARG A 105 -21.26 7.88 11.43
CA ARG A 105 -21.61 6.83 12.42
C ARG A 105 -22.61 7.23 13.51
N GLN A 106 -23.15 8.45 13.46
CA GLN A 106 -24.28 8.86 14.30
C GLN A 106 -25.45 9.27 13.40
N GLY A 107 -26.23 8.30 12.95
CA GLY A 107 -27.46 8.55 12.22
C GLY A 107 -27.95 7.31 11.51
N ARG A 108 -29.11 6.79 11.93
CA ARG A 108 -29.81 5.58 11.46
C ARG A 108 -29.43 4.26 12.14
N ARG A 109 -29.53 4.25 13.47
CA ARG A 109 -29.93 3.06 14.23
C ARG A 109 -31.15 3.39 15.10
N GLY A 110 -32.25 3.64 14.40
CA GLY A 110 -33.64 3.69 14.84
C GLY A 110 -34.42 3.73 13.52
N ASP A 111 -35.33 2.84 13.16
CA ASP A 111 -36.20 1.97 13.93
C ASP A 111 -36.32 0.63 13.20
N ARG A 112 -36.17 -0.48 13.93
CA ARG A 112 -36.64 -1.78 13.45
C ARG A 112 -37.07 -2.66 14.62
N ALA A 113 -38.00 -2.12 15.39
CA ALA A 113 -38.76 -2.88 16.38
C ALA A 113 -40.25 -2.54 16.18
N THR A 114 -40.87 -3.11 15.14
CA THR A 114 -42.31 -3.41 15.04
C THR A 114 -42.65 -4.00 13.68
N ARG A 115 -43.52 -5.04 13.70
CA ARG A 115 -44.01 -5.93 12.61
C ARG A 115 -43.04 -7.09 12.28
N GLY A 116 -43.30 -8.34 12.68
CA GLY A 116 -44.58 -9.03 12.85
C GLY A 116 -44.92 -9.77 11.56
N ASP A 117 -44.77 -11.09 11.60
CA ASP A 117 -45.39 -12.14 10.79
C ASP A 117 -45.58 -11.95 9.28
N ARG A 118 -44.83 -12.74 8.50
CA ARG A 118 -45.38 -13.89 7.74
C ARG A 118 -44.31 -14.50 6.85
N GLN A 119 -44.27 -15.83 6.91
CA GLN A 119 -43.98 -16.79 5.83
C GLN A 119 -43.52 -16.19 4.50
N ASP A 120 -42.33 -16.59 4.02
CA ASP A 120 -42.33 -17.60 2.96
C ASP A 120 -40.95 -18.22 2.68
N ARG A 121 -41.02 -19.54 2.47
CA ARG A 121 -39.95 -20.38 1.96
C ARG A 121 -39.78 -20.05 0.48
N THR A 122 -38.69 -19.37 0.09
CA THR A 122 -37.97 -19.49 -1.20
C THR A 122 -36.99 -18.33 -1.37
N ALA A 123 -35.81 -18.43 -0.73
CA ALA A 123 -34.68 -17.55 -1.07
C ALA A 123 -33.34 -18.25 -0.77
N ARG A 124 -33.27 -19.55 -1.07
CA ARG A 124 -32.02 -20.33 -1.03
C ARG A 124 -31.45 -20.53 -2.44
N GLU A 125 -31.71 -19.61 -3.35
CA GLU A 125 -31.10 -19.51 -4.68
C GLU A 125 -30.90 -18.02 -4.95
N GLY A 126 -29.65 -17.58 -4.92
CA GLY A 126 -29.28 -16.17 -5.01
C GLY A 126 -27.89 -15.84 -4.46
N ARG A 127 -27.06 -16.87 -4.24
CA ARG A 127 -25.64 -16.74 -3.87
C ARG A 127 -24.69 -17.11 -5.02
N GLN A 128 -25.20 -17.04 -6.23
CA GLN A 128 -24.50 -16.91 -7.51
C GLN A 128 -25.28 -15.73 -8.12
N GLU A 129 -24.74 -14.56 -8.40
CA GLU A 129 -23.51 -14.24 -9.11
C GLU A 129 -22.95 -12.94 -8.54
N ARG A 130 -21.85 -13.02 -7.80
CA ARG A 130 -20.96 -11.86 -7.71
C ARG A 130 -20.26 -11.79 -9.05
N GLY A 131 -20.76 -10.90 -9.90
CA GLY A 131 -20.21 -10.56 -11.20
C GLY A 131 -18.69 -10.72 -11.22
N SER A 132 -18.28 -11.59 -12.13
CA SER A 132 -16.93 -11.94 -12.52
C SER A 132 -16.02 -10.72 -12.43
N ARG A 133 -15.30 -10.62 -11.30
CA ARG A 133 -14.04 -9.89 -11.30
C ARG A 133 -13.12 -10.70 -12.21
N GLN A 134 -13.03 -10.31 -13.47
CA GLN A 134 -12.23 -10.88 -14.56
C GLN A 134 -10.71 -10.98 -14.28
N GLY A 135 -10.27 -10.89 -13.02
CA GLY A 135 -8.90 -11.16 -12.59
C GLY A 135 -8.81 -12.12 -11.40
N ARG A 136 -9.86 -12.92 -11.13
CA ARG A 136 -9.88 -13.93 -10.06
C ARG A 136 -10.09 -15.35 -10.56
N ALA A 137 -10.52 -15.54 -11.81
CA ALA A 137 -10.71 -16.84 -12.44
C ALA A 137 -9.36 -17.48 -12.81
N ASP A 138 -8.38 -16.67 -13.22
CA ASP A 138 -7.05 -17.15 -13.64
C ASP A 138 -6.02 -17.17 -12.50
N ARG A 139 -6.47 -17.20 -11.24
CA ARG A 139 -5.52 -17.40 -10.14
C ARG A 139 -5.21 -18.89 -10.06
N PRO A 140 -3.96 -19.32 -10.30
CA PRO A 140 -3.58 -20.70 -10.12
C PRO A 140 -3.98 -21.15 -8.72
N THR A 141 -4.85 -22.15 -8.67
CA THR A 141 -5.41 -22.67 -7.42
C THR A 141 -4.35 -23.55 -6.76
N LEU A 142 -3.64 -22.97 -5.79
CA LEU A 142 -2.71 -23.72 -4.95
C LEU A 142 -3.43 -24.79 -4.12
N THR A 143 -2.83 -25.97 -4.03
CA THR A 143 -3.32 -27.04 -3.15
C THR A 143 -3.28 -26.61 -1.68
N ASP A 144 -4.06 -27.27 -0.81
CA ASP A 144 -4.00 -27.00 0.63
C ASP A 144 -2.57 -27.23 1.18
N GLU A 145 -1.91 -28.30 0.74
CA GLU A 145 -0.51 -28.61 1.09
C GLU A 145 0.46 -27.51 0.68
N GLN A 146 0.36 -26.99 -0.56
CA GLN A 146 1.19 -25.87 -1.02
C GLN A 146 0.91 -24.60 -0.21
N ARG A 147 -0.35 -24.33 0.12
CA ARG A 147 -0.73 -23.18 0.95
C ARG A 147 -0.15 -23.30 2.36
N ASP A 148 -0.17 -24.50 2.94
CA ASP A 148 0.35 -24.76 4.27
C ASP A 148 1.88 -24.73 4.30
N ALA A 149 2.56 -25.29 3.30
CA ALA A 149 4.00 -25.15 3.12
C ALA A 149 4.42 -23.68 2.98
N LEU A 150 3.72 -22.88 2.17
CA LEU A 150 3.98 -21.43 2.07
C LEU A 150 3.66 -20.66 3.36
N ARG A 151 2.72 -21.14 4.19
CA ARG A 151 2.48 -20.56 5.54
C ARG A 151 3.63 -20.92 6.48
N ALA A 152 4.12 -22.15 6.45
CA ALA A 152 5.24 -22.61 7.25
C ALA A 152 6.52 -21.83 6.92
N ILE A 153 6.87 -21.73 5.63
CA ILE A 153 8.03 -20.94 5.15
C ILE A 153 7.93 -19.48 5.63
N ARG A 154 6.77 -18.84 5.45
CA ARG A 154 6.57 -17.45 5.92
C ARG A 154 6.65 -17.31 7.43
N SER A 155 6.20 -18.31 8.18
CA SER A 155 6.29 -18.30 9.64
C SER A 155 7.73 -18.43 10.12
N ASP A 156 8.50 -19.30 9.47
CA ASP A 156 9.91 -19.56 9.77
C ASP A 156 10.80 -18.36 9.44
N VAL A 157 10.73 -17.87 8.19
CA VAL A 157 11.43 -16.63 7.75
C VAL A 157 11.11 -15.46 8.68
N ARG A 158 9.86 -15.37 9.12
CA ARG A 158 9.45 -14.33 10.06
C ARG A 158 10.07 -14.51 11.43
N ALA A 159 10.06 -15.71 11.99
CA ALA A 159 10.66 -15.97 13.30
C ALA A 159 12.16 -15.66 13.30
N GLN A 160 12.87 -16.04 12.23
CA GLN A 160 14.29 -15.76 12.07
C GLN A 160 14.56 -14.25 11.94
N ALA A 161 13.77 -13.53 11.13
CA ALA A 161 13.94 -12.09 11.01
C ALA A 161 13.60 -11.34 12.32
N GLU A 162 12.64 -11.82 13.09
CA GLU A 162 12.36 -11.30 14.43
C GLU A 162 13.56 -11.52 15.36
N ALA A 163 14.21 -12.69 15.32
CA ALA A 163 15.43 -12.95 16.08
C ALA A 163 16.59 -12.04 15.66
N LEU A 164 16.80 -11.81 14.35
CA LEU A 164 17.80 -10.86 13.85
C LEU A 164 17.54 -9.43 14.35
N ALA A 165 16.27 -8.99 14.39
CA ALA A 165 15.91 -7.67 14.90
C ALA A 165 16.20 -7.52 16.40
N TYR A 166 15.97 -8.58 17.20
CA TYR A 166 16.36 -8.61 18.61
C TYR A 166 17.88 -8.55 18.77
N GLN A 167 18.63 -9.35 18.02
CA GLN A 167 20.10 -9.33 18.05
C GLN A 167 20.66 -7.95 17.68
N LEU A 168 20.07 -7.27 16.69
CA LEU A 168 20.45 -5.92 16.32
C LEU A 168 20.17 -4.92 17.46
N ARG A 169 18.99 -5.00 18.09
CA ARG A 169 18.59 -4.13 19.19
C ARG A 169 19.47 -4.29 20.42
N ASP A 170 19.85 -5.52 20.73
CA ASP A 170 20.69 -5.85 21.88
C ASP A 170 22.18 -5.66 21.58
N GLY A 171 22.54 -5.21 20.36
CA GLY A 171 23.93 -4.97 19.94
C GLY A 171 24.75 -6.25 19.71
N ALA A 172 24.10 -7.40 19.64
CA ALA A 172 24.76 -8.70 19.41
C ALA A 172 25.27 -8.88 17.98
N ILE A 173 24.73 -8.13 17.01
CA ILE A 173 25.19 -8.09 15.62
C ILE A 173 25.36 -6.65 15.16
N SER A 174 26.30 -6.42 14.24
CA SER A 174 26.49 -5.12 13.60
C SER A 174 25.38 -4.81 12.58
N ASP A 175 25.28 -3.54 12.18
CA ASP A 175 24.34 -3.10 11.14
C ASP A 175 24.57 -3.83 9.82
N GLU A 176 25.83 -3.95 9.40
CA GLU A 176 26.22 -4.65 8.19
C GLU A 176 25.84 -6.15 8.26
N ALA A 177 26.09 -6.80 9.41
CA ALA A 177 25.73 -8.20 9.61
C ALA A 177 24.21 -8.39 9.56
N PHE A 178 23.45 -7.50 10.20
CA PHE A 178 21.98 -7.53 10.14
C PHE A 178 21.48 -7.39 8.70
N LEU A 179 21.99 -6.43 7.94
CA LEU A 179 21.58 -6.21 6.54
C LEU A 179 21.90 -7.42 5.65
N ALA A 180 23.11 -7.96 5.77
CA ALA A 180 23.55 -9.14 5.03
C ALA A 180 22.68 -10.38 5.35
N GLN A 181 22.48 -10.66 6.65
CA GLN A 181 21.68 -11.81 7.08
C GLN A 181 20.20 -11.66 6.71
N THR A 182 19.64 -10.46 6.80
CA THR A 182 18.24 -10.21 6.41
C THR A 182 18.05 -10.36 4.89
N ARG A 183 19.04 -9.97 4.08
CA ARG A 183 19.05 -10.19 2.63
C ARG A 183 19.10 -11.69 2.31
N ALA A 184 20.05 -12.42 2.91
CA ALA A 184 20.18 -13.87 2.71
C ALA A 184 18.90 -14.62 3.10
N LEU A 185 18.29 -14.25 4.24
CA LEU A 185 17.04 -14.83 4.72
C LEU A 185 15.87 -14.59 3.75
N ARG A 186 15.82 -13.41 3.12
CA ARG A 186 14.81 -13.11 2.09
C ARG A 186 15.02 -13.97 0.84
N GLU A 187 16.25 -14.08 0.36
CA GLU A 187 16.60 -14.90 -0.81
C GLU A 187 16.28 -16.37 -0.57
N GLU A 188 16.60 -16.90 0.61
CA GLU A 188 16.23 -18.25 1.00
C GLU A 188 14.71 -18.44 1.05
N GLY A 189 13.99 -17.49 1.64
CA GLY A 189 12.52 -17.52 1.69
C GLY A 189 11.87 -17.53 0.30
N VAL A 190 12.45 -16.78 -0.66
CA VAL A 190 12.02 -16.78 -2.07
C VAL A 190 12.32 -18.13 -2.72
N ARG A 191 13.54 -18.66 -2.56
CA ARG A 191 13.95 -19.95 -3.11
C ARG A 191 13.05 -21.09 -2.61
N ARG A 192 12.88 -21.22 -1.30
CA ARG A 192 11.99 -22.22 -0.67
C ARG A 192 10.54 -22.06 -1.11
N SER A 193 10.09 -20.82 -1.33
CA SER A 193 8.73 -20.58 -1.85
C SER A 193 8.60 -21.04 -3.30
N ALA A 194 9.61 -20.83 -4.15
CA ALA A 194 9.61 -21.24 -5.54
C ALA A 194 9.57 -22.77 -5.69
N GLU A 195 10.29 -23.51 -4.82
CA GLU A 195 10.31 -24.98 -4.79
C GLU A 195 8.92 -25.60 -4.51
N VAL A 196 8.02 -24.88 -3.83
CA VAL A 196 6.67 -25.34 -3.47
C VAL A 196 5.63 -24.93 -4.51
N LEU A 197 5.88 -23.86 -5.26
CA LEU A 197 4.92 -23.29 -6.18
C LEU A 197 4.90 -24.06 -7.51
N PRO A 198 3.75 -24.12 -8.19
CA PRO A 198 3.72 -24.51 -9.59
C PRO A 198 4.59 -23.56 -10.44
N ALA A 199 5.21 -24.08 -11.51
CA ALA A 199 6.24 -23.38 -12.28
C ALA A 199 5.77 -22.05 -12.88
N ASP A 200 4.53 -22.00 -13.37
CA ASP A 200 3.86 -20.80 -13.86
C ASP A 200 3.73 -19.72 -12.77
N VAL A 201 3.36 -20.12 -11.54
CA VAL A 201 3.24 -19.20 -10.40
C VAL A 201 4.61 -18.72 -9.92
N ALA A 202 5.61 -19.61 -9.94
CA ALA A 202 6.99 -19.25 -9.61
C ALA A 202 7.55 -18.24 -10.61
N ALA A 203 7.34 -18.47 -11.92
CA ALA A 203 7.74 -17.55 -12.98
C ALA A 203 7.03 -16.18 -12.86
N GLU A 204 5.71 -16.17 -12.66
CA GLU A 204 4.93 -14.94 -12.45
C GLU A 204 5.43 -14.16 -11.21
N ARG A 205 5.85 -14.85 -10.15
CA ARG A 205 6.46 -14.19 -8.99
C ARG A 205 7.85 -13.63 -9.27
N ALA A 206 8.67 -14.35 -10.03
CA ALA A 206 10.00 -13.88 -10.42
C ALA A 206 9.89 -12.62 -11.30
N GLU A 207 8.97 -12.62 -12.27
CA GLU A 207 8.69 -11.45 -13.12
C GLU A 207 8.21 -10.25 -12.29
N ARG A 208 7.27 -10.46 -11.35
CA ARG A 208 6.86 -9.40 -10.42
C ARG A 208 7.99 -8.89 -9.55
N GLN A 209 8.93 -9.76 -9.15
CA GLN A 209 10.08 -9.34 -8.37
C GLN A 209 11.03 -8.50 -9.23
N ALA A 210 11.34 -8.93 -10.45
CA ALA A 210 12.12 -8.16 -11.40
C ALA A 210 11.48 -6.79 -11.71
N SER A 211 10.17 -6.74 -11.92
CA SER A 211 9.42 -5.48 -12.11
C SER A 211 9.52 -4.55 -10.91
N ARG A 212 9.48 -5.07 -9.67
CA ARG A 212 9.69 -4.25 -8.46
C ARG A 212 11.10 -3.71 -8.36
N ASP A 213 12.09 -4.52 -8.71
CA ASP A 213 13.49 -4.14 -8.64
C ASP A 213 13.82 -3.10 -9.71
N ALA A 214 13.28 -3.26 -10.93
CA ALA A 214 13.31 -2.25 -11.99
C ALA A 214 12.63 -0.94 -11.56
N ALA A 215 11.43 -1.02 -10.97
CA ALA A 215 10.73 0.16 -10.48
C ALA A 215 11.46 0.85 -9.32
N GLN A 216 12.21 0.11 -8.50
CA GLN A 216 13.04 0.71 -7.47
C GLN A 216 14.29 1.37 -8.06
N ALA A 217 14.95 0.75 -9.04
CA ALA A 217 16.07 1.37 -9.75
C ALA A 217 15.63 2.66 -10.47
N ALA A 218 14.51 2.62 -11.19
CA ALA A 218 13.93 3.79 -11.85
C ALA A 218 13.58 4.90 -10.86
N ARG A 219 13.04 4.56 -9.68
CA ARG A 219 12.83 5.52 -8.59
C ARG A 219 14.13 6.19 -8.15
N GLU A 220 15.18 5.40 -7.92
CA GLU A 220 16.47 5.93 -7.46
C GLU A 220 17.10 6.85 -8.50
N GLN A 221 16.95 6.52 -9.79
CA GLN A 221 17.41 7.33 -10.92
C GLN A 221 16.59 8.61 -11.07
N ALA A 222 15.25 8.52 -11.11
CA ALA A 222 14.35 9.66 -11.27
C ALA A 222 14.49 10.68 -10.13
N LEU A 223 14.73 10.22 -8.90
CA LEU A 223 14.99 11.08 -7.76
C LEU A 223 16.44 11.57 -7.70
N GLY A 224 17.36 11.05 -8.51
CA GLY A 224 18.78 11.40 -8.43
C GLY A 224 19.38 11.16 -7.05
N LEU A 225 19.02 10.05 -6.38
CA LEU A 225 19.42 9.82 -4.98
C LEU A 225 20.95 9.68 -4.86
N THR A 226 21.56 10.56 -4.07
CA THR A 226 23.00 10.50 -3.77
C THR A 226 23.35 9.32 -2.88
N ALA A 227 24.62 8.89 -2.89
CA ALA A 227 25.10 7.84 -1.99
C ALA A 227 24.84 8.19 -0.51
N ALA A 228 25.04 9.47 -0.13
CA ALA A 228 24.77 9.97 1.21
C ALA A 228 23.27 9.87 1.58
N GLN A 229 22.37 10.24 0.68
CA GLN A 229 20.93 10.09 0.90
C GLN A 229 20.52 8.61 1.04
N LYS A 230 21.08 7.72 0.21
CA LYS A 230 20.83 6.27 0.33
C LYS A 230 21.27 5.73 1.69
N GLN A 231 22.47 6.11 2.15
CA GLN A 231 22.98 5.76 3.48
C GLN A 231 22.10 6.32 4.60
N GLN A 232 21.65 7.58 4.50
CA GLN A 232 20.76 8.16 5.51
C GLN A 232 19.40 7.46 5.56
N MET A 233 18.83 7.11 4.41
CA MET A 233 17.61 6.31 4.34
C MET A 233 17.79 4.92 4.94
N GLU A 234 18.97 4.31 4.79
CA GLU A 234 19.32 3.02 5.38
C GLU A 234 19.51 3.12 6.89
N ALA A 235 20.24 4.12 7.38
CA ALA A 235 20.37 4.41 8.81
C ALA A 235 18.99 4.60 9.45
N ARG A 236 18.07 5.35 8.82
CA ARG A 236 16.67 5.49 9.28
C ARG A 236 15.86 4.18 9.20
N ARG A 237 16.20 3.24 8.32
CA ARG A 237 15.59 1.90 8.32
C ARG A 237 16.07 1.10 9.52
N LEU A 238 17.36 1.12 9.82
CA LEU A 238 17.96 0.43 10.96
C LEU A 238 17.48 1.01 12.28
N ASP A 239 17.44 2.33 12.40
CA ASP A 239 16.93 3.02 13.59
C ASP A 239 15.49 2.60 13.91
N ARG A 240 14.64 2.47 12.89
CA ARG A 240 13.27 1.95 13.07
C ARG A 240 13.22 0.50 13.53
N VAL A 241 14.22 -0.34 13.22
CA VAL A 241 14.27 -1.71 13.74
C VAL A 241 14.63 -1.68 15.22
N ARG A 242 15.65 -0.89 15.57
CA ARG A 242 16.10 -0.69 16.95
C ARG A 242 14.98 -0.13 17.82
N ASN A 243 14.35 0.94 17.36
CA ASN A 243 13.32 1.69 18.08
C ASN A 243 11.89 1.22 17.78
N ALA A 244 11.70 0.07 17.09
CA ALA A 244 10.36 -0.44 16.84
C ALA A 244 9.66 -0.71 18.18
N PRO A 245 8.47 -0.13 18.44
CA PRO A 245 7.74 -0.38 19.65
C PRO A 245 7.41 -1.87 19.73
N GLU A 246 7.50 -2.42 20.95
CA GLU A 246 7.16 -3.81 21.18
C GLU A 246 5.70 -4.08 20.80
N PRO A 247 5.37 -5.27 20.28
CA PRO A 247 3.99 -5.61 20.00
C PRO A 247 3.16 -5.49 21.28
N LEU A 248 1.98 -4.89 21.17
CA LEU A 248 1.02 -4.80 22.26
C LEU A 248 0.74 -6.20 22.84
N ASP A 249 1.08 -6.38 24.11
CA ASP A 249 0.69 -7.57 24.86
C ASP A 249 -0.84 -7.57 25.02
N MET A 250 -1.46 -8.71 24.73
CA MET A 250 -2.91 -8.86 24.87
C MET A 250 -3.32 -9.16 26.31
N ARG A 251 -2.41 -9.72 27.13
CA ARG A 251 -2.70 -10.17 28.50
C ARG A 251 -3.31 -9.09 29.40
N PRO A 252 -2.85 -7.81 29.37
CA PRO A 252 -3.44 -6.75 30.19
C PRO A 252 -4.89 -6.39 29.81
N TYR A 253 -5.36 -6.84 28.64
CA TYR A 253 -6.69 -6.53 28.11
C TYR A 253 -7.65 -7.72 28.22
N LEU A 254 -7.25 -8.80 28.87
CA LEU A 254 -8.11 -9.94 29.16
C LEU A 254 -8.73 -9.74 30.55
N ASP A 255 -10.04 -9.94 30.66
CA ASP A 255 -10.72 -10.01 31.94
C ASP A 255 -10.42 -11.34 32.67
N ALA A 256 -10.99 -11.50 33.87
CA ALA A 256 -10.81 -12.70 34.69
C ALA A 256 -11.31 -14.00 33.99
N ASP A 257 -12.23 -13.89 33.05
CA ASP A 257 -12.75 -15.00 32.24
C ASP A 257 -11.92 -15.24 30.96
N GLY A 258 -10.84 -14.48 30.76
CA GLY A 258 -10.02 -14.53 29.55
C GLY A 258 -10.69 -13.92 28.31
N ARG A 259 -11.75 -13.13 28.48
CA ARG A 259 -12.38 -12.39 27.38
C ARG A 259 -11.65 -11.07 27.17
N LEU A 260 -11.38 -10.75 25.91
CA LEU A 260 -10.70 -9.54 25.51
C LEU A 260 -11.64 -8.33 25.60
N ASP A 261 -11.25 -7.32 26.37
CA ASP A 261 -11.79 -5.96 26.22
C ASP A 261 -11.36 -5.40 24.87
N ARG A 262 -12.27 -5.52 23.91
CA ARG A 262 -12.04 -5.10 22.53
C ARG A 262 -11.94 -3.59 22.39
N GLN A 263 -12.50 -2.81 23.30
CA GLN A 263 -12.44 -1.35 23.23
C GLN A 263 -11.08 -0.87 23.72
N ALA A 264 -10.68 -1.27 24.93
CA ALA A 264 -9.39 -0.94 25.51
C ALA A 264 -8.23 -1.39 24.60
N PHE A 265 -8.31 -2.62 24.05
CA PHE A 265 -7.30 -3.11 23.12
C PHE A 265 -7.24 -2.30 21.80
N ARG A 266 -8.38 -1.81 21.30
CA ARG A 266 -8.41 -0.97 20.09
C ARG A 266 -7.84 0.42 20.35
N GLU A 267 -8.09 1.00 21.51
CA GLU A 267 -7.55 2.29 21.91
C GLU A 267 -6.03 2.21 22.08
N ALA A 268 -5.55 1.17 22.75
CA ALA A 268 -4.11 0.88 22.82
C ALA A 268 -3.48 0.70 21.43
N GLN A 269 -4.15 -0.02 20.52
CA GLN A 269 -3.71 -0.12 19.12
C GLN A 269 -3.71 1.22 18.38
N ARG A 270 -4.62 2.15 18.71
CA ARG A 270 -4.62 3.49 18.11
C ARG A 270 -3.44 4.31 18.61
N ALA A 271 -3.22 4.34 19.92
CA ALA A 271 -2.07 5.00 20.53
C ALA A 271 -0.75 4.46 19.96
N GLN A 272 -0.60 3.13 19.83
CA GLN A 272 0.58 2.53 19.20
C GLN A 272 0.71 2.90 17.71
N ARG A 273 -0.39 3.09 16.98
CA ARG A 273 -0.34 3.54 15.58
C ARG A 273 0.05 5.02 15.48
N GLU A 274 -0.31 5.82 16.46
CA GLU A 274 0.00 7.24 16.52
C GLU A 274 1.48 7.45 16.80
N THR A 275 2.05 6.76 17.79
CA THR A 275 3.52 6.76 18.02
C THR A 275 4.29 6.25 16.80
N MET A 276 3.78 5.20 16.14
CA MET A 276 4.35 4.70 14.88
C MET A 276 4.19 5.66 13.70
N ARG A 277 3.21 6.58 13.75
CA ARG A 277 3.02 7.62 12.72
C ARG A 277 3.97 8.77 12.94
N GLU A 278 4.16 9.20 14.19
CA GLU A 278 5.15 10.22 14.56
C GLU A 278 6.55 9.77 14.16
N ALA A 279 6.95 8.54 14.54
CA ALA A 279 8.21 7.93 14.09
C ALA A 279 8.31 7.66 12.57
N ARG A 280 7.19 7.77 11.82
CA ARG A 280 7.16 7.71 10.36
C ARG A 280 7.07 9.07 9.69
N GLY A 281 6.67 10.12 10.40
CA GLY A 281 6.57 11.49 9.91
C GLY A 281 7.93 12.07 9.59
N GLU A 282 8.95 11.66 10.35
CA GLU A 282 10.38 11.92 10.09
C GLU A 282 10.92 11.24 8.82
N ARG A 283 10.09 10.67 7.93
CA ARG A 283 10.55 10.00 6.69
C ARG A 283 10.93 10.97 5.58
N ASP A 284 10.44 12.21 5.62
CA ASP A 284 10.51 13.11 4.46
C ASP A 284 11.69 14.09 4.49
N ASP A 285 12.47 14.16 5.58
CA ASP A 285 13.59 15.11 5.67
C ASP A 285 14.87 14.68 4.92
N VAL A 286 14.90 13.50 4.27
CA VAL A 286 16.07 13.07 3.47
C VAL A 286 16.00 13.59 2.04
N LEU A 287 14.78 13.79 1.54
CA LEU A 287 14.56 14.22 0.16
C LEU A 287 14.55 15.74 0.08
N THR A 288 15.09 16.29 -1.00
CA THR A 288 14.91 17.71 -1.35
C THR A 288 13.45 17.96 -1.72
N GLU A 289 13.02 19.24 -1.76
CA GLU A 289 11.67 19.58 -2.20
C GLU A 289 11.40 19.09 -3.63
N ASP A 290 12.33 19.31 -4.57
CA ASP A 290 12.24 18.78 -5.94
C ASP A 290 12.03 17.25 -5.97
N GLN A 291 12.74 16.50 -5.13
CA GLN A 291 12.60 15.04 -5.04
C GLN A 291 11.23 14.64 -4.45
N LYS A 292 10.69 15.43 -3.52
CA LYS A 292 9.33 15.22 -2.98
C LYS A 292 8.28 15.48 -4.05
N ASP A 293 8.49 16.48 -4.91
CA ASP A 293 7.61 16.81 -6.02
C ASP A 293 7.55 15.68 -7.06
N ILE A 294 8.71 15.15 -7.46
CA ILE A 294 8.78 13.96 -8.34
C ILE A 294 8.04 12.77 -7.71
N ALA A 295 8.26 12.51 -6.41
CA ALA A 295 7.58 11.43 -5.71
C ALA A 295 6.06 11.65 -5.59
N PHE A 296 5.63 12.91 -5.42
CA PHE A 296 4.24 13.31 -5.41
C PHE A 296 3.59 13.05 -6.77
N VAL A 297 4.20 13.53 -7.86
CA VAL A 297 3.73 13.34 -9.25
C VAL A 297 3.63 11.84 -9.56
N TYR A 298 4.67 11.05 -9.27
CA TYR A 298 4.63 9.59 -9.43
C TYR A 298 3.42 8.99 -8.71
N SER A 299 3.18 9.38 -7.45
CA SER A 299 2.07 8.85 -6.66
C SER A 299 0.70 9.19 -7.25
N ALA A 300 0.58 10.33 -7.92
CA ALA A 300 -0.65 10.74 -8.61
C ALA A 300 -0.84 9.98 -9.94
N LEU A 301 0.23 9.80 -10.71
CA LEU A 301 0.23 9.02 -11.95
C LEU A 301 -0.04 7.53 -11.70
N ALA A 302 0.60 6.93 -10.69
CA ALA A 302 0.42 5.53 -10.32
C ALA A 302 -0.89 5.28 -9.55
N GLY A 303 -1.32 6.26 -8.73
CA GLY A 303 -2.44 6.15 -7.79
C GLY A 303 -3.80 6.57 -8.34
N GLY A 304 -3.93 6.82 -9.65
CA GLY A 304 -5.15 7.27 -10.31
C GLY A 304 -6.33 6.29 -10.32
N ARG A 305 -6.72 5.71 -9.18
CA ARG A 305 -8.01 5.02 -8.98
C ARG A 305 -8.81 5.58 -7.80
N ASP A 306 -8.29 6.57 -7.11
CA ASP A 306 -8.96 7.17 -5.96
C ASP A 306 -9.96 8.25 -6.38
N GLY A 307 -11.15 7.83 -6.82
CA GLY A 307 -12.35 8.59 -6.45
C GLY A 307 -13.37 9.00 -7.50
N GLN A 308 -13.25 8.65 -8.79
CA GLN A 308 -14.39 8.75 -9.72
C GLN A 308 -15.07 7.39 -9.89
N GLY A 309 -15.65 6.90 -8.80
CA GLY A 309 -16.83 6.05 -8.94
C GLY A 309 -17.92 6.93 -9.53
N ARG A 310 -18.33 6.64 -10.77
CA ARG A 310 -19.55 7.14 -11.43
C ARG A 310 -20.64 7.52 -10.40
N ARG A 311 -20.71 8.79 -10.04
CA ARG A 311 -21.87 9.42 -9.39
C ARG A 311 -22.01 10.80 -10.01
N GLY A 312 -22.63 10.84 -11.18
CA GLY A 312 -22.87 12.08 -11.90
C GLY A 312 -23.71 11.83 -13.15
N ARG A 313 -25.01 12.13 -13.01
CA ARG A 313 -25.96 12.51 -14.07
C ARG A 313 -26.31 11.48 -15.17
N GLY A 314 -27.35 10.71 -14.90
CA GLY A 314 -28.42 10.47 -15.88
C GLY A 314 -29.61 11.35 -15.56
N HIS A 315 -29.49 12.66 -15.77
CA HIS A 315 -30.63 13.57 -15.81
C HIS A 315 -31.22 13.42 -17.22
N ARG A 316 -32.30 12.66 -17.37
CA ARG A 316 -33.16 12.69 -18.56
C ARG A 316 -34.56 13.10 -18.13
N GLY A 317 -34.83 14.38 -18.38
CA GLY A 317 -36.10 15.00 -18.73
C GLY A 317 -37.38 14.47 -18.09
N GLY A 318 -37.97 15.29 -17.22
CA GLY A 318 -39.41 15.48 -17.30
C GLY A 318 -39.76 16.31 -18.53
N ARG A 319 -40.73 15.86 -19.34
CA ARG A 319 -41.85 16.64 -19.89
C ARG A 319 -42.67 15.78 -20.87
N GLY A 320 -43.96 15.63 -20.56
CA GLY A 320 -45.10 15.64 -21.49
C GLY A 320 -45.20 14.52 -22.53
N ARG A 321 -46.14 13.58 -22.32
CA ARG A 321 -47.57 13.73 -22.64
C ARG A 321 -48.37 12.76 -21.77
#